data_AF-A0A1F9L0A4-F1
#
_entry.id   AF-A0A1F9L0A4-F1
#
_cell.length_a   1.000
_cell.length_b   1.000
_cell.length_c   1.000
_cell.angle_alpha   90.00
_cell.angle_beta   90.00
_cell.angle_gamma   90.00
#
_symmetry.space_group_name_H-M   'P 1'
#
loop_
_entity.id
_entity.type
_entity.pdbx_description
1 polymer ?
#
loop_
_entity_poly.entity_id
_entity_poly.type
_entity_poly.pdbx_seq_one_letter_code
_entity_poly.pdbx_strand_id
1 'polypeptide(L)'
;MAENVLEEIVINASFLHCTAIVKRCQDTGFYVGFIPEFPGAHSQAENMDELKINLQEVVTMLLNGADHIIYRQATKWQAERTTPSWS
;
A
#
# COMPACT_ATOMS: atom_id res chain seq x y z
N MET A 1 -26.98 15.12 1.00
CA MET A 1 -25.51 14.93 0.95
C MET A 1 -25.31 13.43 1.02
N ALA A 2 -24.94 12.81 -0.10
CA ALA A 2 -24.96 11.36 -0.19
C ALA A 2 -23.82 10.76 0.62
N GLU A 3 -24.19 9.91 1.57
CA GLU A 3 -23.28 9.21 2.46
C GLU A 3 -22.55 8.17 1.59
N ASN A 4 -21.28 8.41 1.32
CA ASN A 4 -20.46 7.43 0.63
C ASN A 4 -20.09 6.37 1.66
N VAL A 5 -20.55 5.14 1.47
CA VAL A 5 -20.18 4.03 2.36
C VAL A 5 -18.67 3.87 2.32
N LEU A 6 -18.05 3.95 3.50
CA LEU A 6 -16.65 3.65 3.70
C LEU A 6 -16.54 2.17 4.08
N GLU A 7 -15.88 1.39 3.24
CA GLU A 7 -15.60 -0.02 3.49
C GLU A 7 -14.10 -0.19 3.72
N GLU A 8 -13.73 -1.09 4.63
CA GLU A 8 -12.33 -1.47 4.85
C GLU A 8 -12.09 -2.84 4.24
N ILE A 9 -11.07 -2.96 3.38
CA ILE A 9 -10.69 -4.24 2.79
C ILE A 9 -9.23 -4.56 3.11
N VAL A 10 -8.97 -5.83 3.39
CA VAL A 10 -7.61 -6.31 3.64
C VAL A 10 -6.93 -6.61 2.31
N ILE A 11 -5.78 -5.98 2.11
CA ILE A 11 -4.88 -6.18 0.97
C ILE A 11 -3.68 -7.01 1.43
N ASN A 12 -3.55 -8.17 0.81
CA ASN A 12 -2.43 -9.10 1.03
C ASN A 12 -1.49 -9.01 -0.16
N ALA A 13 -0.23 -8.63 0.07
CA ALA A 13 0.81 -8.55 -0.95
C ALA A 13 2.14 -9.09 -0.42
N SER A 14 2.60 -10.21 -0.96
CA SER A 14 3.84 -10.90 -0.54
C SER A 14 3.90 -11.13 0.98
N PHE A 15 4.72 -10.38 1.71
CA PHE A 15 4.89 -10.47 3.16
C PHE A 15 4.19 -9.33 3.93
N LEU A 16 3.51 -8.41 3.22
CA LEU A 16 2.84 -7.25 3.79
C LEU A 16 1.31 -7.45 3.81
N HIS A 17 0.70 -7.04 4.92
CA HIS A 17 -0.74 -6.99 5.11
C HIS A 17 -1.11 -5.55 5.48
N CYS A 18 -2.01 -4.94 4.72
CA CYS A 18 -2.47 -3.57 4.94
C CYS A 18 -3.97 -3.44 4.68
N THR A 19 -4.56 -2.36 5.17
CA THR A 19 -6.00 -2.10 5.02
C THR A 19 -6.20 -0.97 4.04
N ALA A 20 -6.99 -1.21 2.99
CA ALA A 20 -7.45 -0.16 2.11
C ALA A 20 -8.80 0.37 2.58
N ILE A 21 -8.94 1.70 2.56
CA ILE A 21 -10.21 2.38 2.75
C ILE A 21 -10.83 2.56 1.36
N VAL A 22 -12.05 2.08 1.21
CA VAL A 22 -12.80 2.11 -0.04
C VAL A 22 -14.01 3.01 0.11
N LYS A 23 -14.23 3.83 -0.91
CA LYS A 23 -15.38 4.69 -1.06
C LYS A 23 -16.07 4.38 -2.38
N ARG A 24 -17.40 4.27 -2.38
CA ARG A 24 -18.18 4.24 -3.62
C ARG A 24 -18.55 5.64 -4.09
N CYS A 25 -18.23 5.96 -5.33
CA CYS A 25 -18.66 7.20 -5.99
C CYS A 25 -20.08 7.02 -6.54
N GLN A 26 -21.06 7.81 -6.09
CA GLN A 26 -22.43 7.69 -6.58
C GLN A 26 -22.63 8.25 -7.99
N ASP A 27 -21.81 9.23 -8.39
CA ASP A 27 -21.94 9.87 -9.71
C ASP A 27 -21.44 8.97 -10.83
N THR A 28 -20.39 8.18 -10.58
CA THR A 28 -19.76 7.32 -11.58
C THR A 28 -20.06 5.84 -11.37
N GLY A 29 -20.49 5.44 -10.16
CA GLY A 29 -20.72 4.04 -9.77
C GLY A 29 -19.45 3.27 -9.40
N PHE A 30 -18.27 3.84 -9.63
CA PHE A 30 -16.97 3.23 -9.36
C PHE A 30 -16.66 3.17 -7.86
N TYR A 31 -15.90 2.15 -7.48
CA TYR A 31 -15.22 2.07 -6.20
C TYR A 31 -13.85 2.74 -6.31
N VAL A 32 -13.50 3.54 -5.31
CA VAL A 32 -12.21 4.22 -5.19
C VAL A 32 -11.58 3.77 -3.88
N GLY A 33 -10.41 3.16 -3.95
CA GLY A 33 -9.67 2.66 -2.80
C GLY A 33 -8.33 3.35 -2.62
N PHE A 34 -7.93 3.57 -1.36
CA PHE A 34 -6.60 4.07 -1.01
C PHE A 34 -6.08 3.40 0.27
N ILE A 35 -4.76 3.30 0.40
CA ILE A 35 -4.11 2.66 1.55
C ILE A 35 -3.43 3.75 2.39
N PRO A 36 -3.91 4.05 3.62
CA PRO A 36 -3.36 5.12 4.46
C PRO A 36 -1.86 4.97 4.75
N GLU A 37 -1.37 3.73 4.86
CA GLU A 37 0.02 3.41 5.14
C GLU A 37 0.95 3.69 3.95
N PHE A 38 0.40 3.83 2.74
CA PHE A 38 1.15 4.06 1.51
C PHE A 38 0.58 5.27 0.75
N PRO A 39 1.01 6.50 1.08
CA PRO A 39 0.62 7.70 0.36
C PRO A 39 1.06 7.61 -1.11
N GLY A 40 0.12 7.27 -1.99
CA GLY A 40 0.37 6.97 -3.41
C GLY A 40 -0.24 5.65 -3.89
N ALA A 41 -0.54 4.72 -2.97
CA ALA A 41 -1.28 3.50 -3.29
C ALA A 41 -2.78 3.79 -3.32
N HIS A 42 -3.27 4.12 -4.50
CA HIS A 42 -4.68 4.34 -4.78
C HIS A 42 -5.05 3.65 -6.08
N SER A 43 -6.30 3.20 -6.17
CA SER A 43 -6.86 2.66 -7.40
C SER A 43 -8.37 2.85 -7.44
N GLN A 44 -8.96 2.61 -8.60
CA GLN A 44 -10.40 2.61 -8.79
C GLN A 44 -10.81 1.44 -9.68
N ALA A 45 -12.03 0.95 -9.53
CA ALA A 45 -12.60 -0.11 -10.35
C ALA A 45 -14.13 -0.12 -10.32
N GLU A 46 -14.75 -0.83 -11.25
CA GLU A 46 -16.22 -0.93 -11.33
C GLU A 46 -16.79 -1.84 -10.23
N ASN A 47 -15.98 -2.77 -9.72
CA ASN A 47 -16.37 -3.73 -8.70
C ASN A 47 -15.25 -3.93 -7.65
N MET A 48 -15.61 -4.50 -6.51
CA MET A 48 -14.70 -4.66 -5.37
C MET A 48 -13.54 -5.64 -5.64
N ASP A 49 -13.80 -6.70 -6.40
CA ASP A 49 -12.77 -7.71 -6.72
C ASP A 49 -11.67 -7.12 -7.60
N GLU A 50 -12.07 -6.39 -8.64
CA GLU A 50 -11.14 -5.66 -9.51
C GLU A 50 -10.39 -4.58 -8.75
N LEU A 51 -11.06 -3.83 -7.86
CA LEU A 51 -10.38 -2.84 -7.01
C LEU A 51 -9.31 -3.50 -6.14
N LYS A 52 -9.62 -4.66 -5.55
CA LYS A 52 -8.70 -5.41 -4.71
C LYS A 52 -7.49 -5.88 -5.51
N ILE A 53 -7.68 -6.43 -6.71
CA ILE A 53 -6.59 -6.85 -7.60
C ILE A 53 -5.72 -5.65 -7.96
N ASN A 54 -6.32 -4.54 -8.38
CA ASN A 54 -5.57 -3.34 -8.77
C ASN A 54 -4.76 -2.78 -7.59
N LEU A 55 -5.32 -2.75 -6.38
CA LEU A 55 -4.59 -2.32 -5.17
C LEU A 55 -3.46 -3.30 -4.81
N GLN A 56 -3.67 -4.60 -4.95
CA GLN A 56 -2.62 -5.60 -4.76
C GLN A 56 -1.46 -5.41 -5.74
N GLU A 57 -1.74 -5.13 -7.01
CA GLU A 57 -0.73 -4.84 -8.02
C GLU A 57 0.05 -3.57 -7.69
N VAL A 58 -0.64 -2.48 -7.33
CA VAL A 58 0.01 -1.22 -6.93
C VAL A 58 0.91 -1.42 -5.71
N VAL A 59 0.44 -2.12 -4.67
CA VAL A 59 1.26 -2.43 -3.50
C VAL A 59 2.45 -3.31 -3.88
N THR A 60 2.25 -4.31 -4.74
CA THR A 60 3.32 -5.20 -5.20
C THR A 60 4.37 -4.42 -6.00
N MET A 61 3.95 -3.49 -6.87
CA MET A 61 4.85 -2.60 -7.60
C MET A 61 5.62 -1.67 -6.66
N LEU A 62 4.97 -1.14 -5.62
CA LEU A 62 5.63 -0.33 -4.61
C LEU A 62 6.64 -1.16 -3.81
N LEU A 63 6.33 -2.38 -3.42
CA LEU A 63 7.26 -3.26 -2.71
C LEU A 63 8.47 -3.63 -3.59
N ASN A 64 8.23 -4.01 -4.84
CA ASN A 64 9.29 -4.38 -5.79
C ASN A 64 10.13 -3.16 -6.22
N GLY A 65 9.50 -1.99 -6.41
CA GLY A 65 10.20 -0.74 -6.72
C GLY A 65 10.94 -0.18 -5.51
N ALA A 66 10.44 -0.46 -4.30
CA ALA A 66 11.09 -0.09 -3.06
C ALA A 66 12.26 -1.01 -2.70
N ASP A 67 12.62 -2.04 -3.47
CA ASP A 67 14.00 -2.55 -3.43
C ASP A 67 14.99 -1.38 -3.62
N HIS A 68 14.68 -0.36 -4.41
CA HIS A 68 15.54 0.84 -4.50
C HIS A 68 15.42 1.83 -3.32
N ILE A 69 14.37 1.76 -2.48
CA ILE A 69 14.11 2.73 -1.39
C ILE A 69 14.29 2.13 0.02
N ILE A 70 13.91 0.87 0.24
CA ILE A 70 14.03 0.13 1.50
C ILE A 70 15.48 -0.34 1.72
N TYR A 71 16.21 -0.75 0.68
CA TYR A 71 17.64 -1.09 0.83
C TYR A 71 18.52 0.12 1.21
N ARG A 72 18.08 1.36 0.96
CA ARG A 72 18.87 2.56 1.33
C ARG A 72 18.83 2.88 2.82
N GLN A 73 17.79 2.44 3.53
CA GLN A 73 17.70 2.62 4.97
C GLN A 73 18.21 1.39 5.71
N ALA A 74 17.84 0.17 5.30
CA ALA A 74 18.22 -1.05 6.03
C ALA A 74 19.75 -1.29 6.07
N THR A 75 20.48 -0.95 5.01
CA THR A 75 21.94 -1.08 4.98
C THR A 75 22.65 -0.05 5.87
N LYS A 76 22.06 1.14 6.04
CA LYS A 76 22.59 2.17 6.93
C LYS A 76 22.38 1.83 8.41
N TRP A 77 21.24 1.21 8.75
CA TRP A 77 20.92 0.81 10.13
C TRP A 77 21.71 -0.40 10.65
N GLN A 78 22.24 -1.27 9.77
CA GLN A 78 23.10 -2.39 10.18
C GLN A 78 24.58 -2.02 10.30
N ALA A 79 25.08 -1.05 9.52
CA ALA A 79 26.47 -0.60 9.58
C ALA A 79 26.81 0.18 10.87
N GLU A 80 25.83 0.87 11.46
CA GLU A 80 26.04 1.71 12.65
C GLU A 80 25.90 0.95 13.99
N ARG A 81 25.46 -0.32 13.98
CA ARG A 81 25.37 -1.17 15.20
C ARG A 81 26.59 -2.05 15.45
N THR A 82 27.52 -2.14 14.51
CA THR A 82 28.84 -2.71 14.75
C THR A 82 29.80 -1.55 14.99
N THR A 83 29.92 -1.10 16.23
CA THR A 83 31.13 -0.40 16.65
C THR A 83 32.32 -1.29 16.30
N PRO A 84 33.27 -0.88 15.44
CA PRO A 84 34.50 -1.63 15.37
C PRO A 84 35.23 -1.40 16.68
N SER A 85 35.28 -2.42 17.53
CA SER A 85 36.16 -2.42 18.69
C SER A 85 37.60 -2.42 18.17
N TRP A 86 38.24 -1.25 18.15
CA TRP A 86 39.69 -1.23 18.19
C TRP A 86 40.13 -1.46 19.63
N SER A 87 40.48 -2.71 19.91
CA SER A 87 41.35 -3.14 21.00
C SER A 87 42.09 -4.37 20.53
#